data_AF-A0A453GBI5-F1
#
_entry.id   AF-A0A453GBI5-F1
#
_cell.length_a   1.000
_cell.length_b   1.000
_cell.length_c   1.000
_cell.angle_alpha   90.00
_cell.angle_beta   90.00
_cell.angle_gamma   90.00
#
_symmetry.space_group_name_H-M   'P 1'
#
loop_
_entity.id
_entity.type
_entity.pdbx_description
1 polymer ?
#
loop_
_entity_poly.entity_id
_entity_poly.type
_entity_poly.pdbx_seq_one_letter_code
_entity_poly.pdbx_strand_id
1 'polypeptide(L)'
;MLFHYDGAVDGWGDLPWSRRAVHVAAVDQTKWWFGKRFLHPDLVADYDYIFLWDEDIEVDGFDPMRYLRIVRKEGLEISQPALDHRSQIHHRLTARARRGGTVHRRFYKTAGGGRCYGNSTGPPCTGWVEMMVPVFSRAAWRCAWRMIQNDLVFAWGLDFKLGYCAQGDRSSNVGIVDSEYVLHRGIPTLGDGGGKGPAPKAKASSATSADRYAVRLRSYKELQIFNKRWNEAVAEDMCWTDPYP
;
A
#
# COMPACT_ATOMS: atom_id res chain seq x y z
N MET A 1 -6.48 16.03 -2.86
CA MET A 1 -5.17 16.28 -3.51
C MET A 1 -4.98 15.19 -4.54
N LEU A 2 -4.49 15.51 -5.73
CA LEU A 2 -4.26 14.55 -6.82
C LEU A 2 -2.77 14.56 -7.18
N PHE A 3 -2.15 13.39 -7.15
CA PHE A 3 -0.73 13.20 -7.45
C PHE A 3 -0.55 12.73 -8.90
N HIS A 4 0.25 13.45 -9.66
CA HIS A 4 0.56 13.15 -11.07
C HIS A 4 2.00 12.67 -11.18
N TYR A 5 2.17 11.38 -11.45
CA TYR A 5 3.47 10.73 -11.63
C TYR A 5 3.98 10.81 -13.07
N ASP A 6 3.06 10.98 -14.03
CA ASP A 6 3.29 11.04 -15.47
C ASP A 6 3.39 12.48 -16.03
N GLY A 7 3.20 13.48 -15.16
CA GLY A 7 3.18 14.90 -15.55
C GLY A 7 1.90 15.33 -16.28
N ALA A 8 0.90 14.46 -16.44
CA ALA A 8 -0.34 14.74 -17.17
C ALA A 8 -1.38 15.48 -16.30
N VAL A 9 -1.03 16.67 -15.82
CA VAL A 9 -1.83 17.44 -14.83
C VAL A 9 -3.25 17.74 -15.32
N ASP A 10 -3.40 18.03 -16.60
CA ASP A 10 -4.67 18.43 -17.22
C ASP A 10 -5.55 17.24 -17.63
N GLY A 11 -5.05 16.00 -17.48
CA GLY A 11 -5.76 14.78 -17.91
C GLY A 11 -7.13 14.56 -17.24
N TRP A 12 -7.39 15.29 -16.16
CA TRP A 12 -8.62 15.21 -15.36
C TRP A 12 -9.44 16.50 -15.41
N GLY A 13 -9.12 17.44 -16.30
CA GLY A 13 -9.70 18.79 -16.32
C GLY A 13 -11.20 18.86 -16.66
N ASP A 14 -11.74 17.79 -17.26
CA ASP A 14 -13.15 17.61 -17.58
C ASP A 14 -14.00 17.24 -16.36
N LEU A 15 -13.39 16.73 -15.29
CA LEU A 15 -14.10 16.36 -14.07
C LEU A 15 -14.38 17.57 -13.16
N PRO A 16 -15.62 17.79 -12.70
CA PRO A 16 -15.98 18.96 -11.89
C PRO A 16 -15.21 19.10 -10.57
N TRP A 17 -14.74 18.00 -9.98
CA TRP A 17 -13.95 18.03 -8.75
C TRP A 17 -12.49 18.43 -8.97
N SER A 18 -11.96 18.23 -10.19
CA SER A 18 -10.55 18.46 -10.53
C SER A 18 -10.15 19.91 -10.24
N ARG A 19 -10.98 20.88 -10.65
CA ARG A 19 -10.76 22.32 -10.38
C ARG A 19 -10.72 22.71 -8.90
N ARG A 20 -11.22 21.84 -8.01
CA ARG A 20 -11.20 22.06 -6.55
C ARG A 20 -10.09 21.30 -5.85
N ALA A 21 -9.41 20.39 -6.56
CA ALA A 21 -8.32 19.62 -6.00
C ALA A 21 -7.01 20.43 -6.08
N VAL A 22 -6.11 20.17 -5.13
CA VAL A 22 -4.69 20.54 -5.28
C VAL A 22 -4.02 19.47 -6.12
N HIS A 23 -3.48 19.86 -7.27
CA HIS A 23 -2.71 18.99 -8.16
C HIS A 23 -1.22 19.13 -7.83
N VAL A 24 -0.54 18.01 -7.62
CA VAL A 24 0.90 17.97 -7.37
C VAL A 24 1.53 17.03 -8.38
N ALA A 25 2.46 17.52 -9.19
CA ALA A 25 3.16 16.73 -10.18
C ALA A 25 4.64 16.63 -9.83
N ALA A 26 5.17 15.42 -9.88
CA ALA A 26 6.59 15.15 -9.78
C ALA A 26 6.91 13.92 -10.61
N VAL A 27 7.59 14.14 -11.74
CA VAL A 27 7.95 13.08 -12.69
C VAL A 27 8.95 12.12 -12.03
N ASP A 28 8.84 10.83 -12.36
CA ASP A 28 9.69 9.75 -11.87
C ASP A 28 9.70 9.59 -10.34
N GLN A 29 8.64 10.04 -9.66
CA GLN A 29 8.42 9.82 -8.24
C GLN A 29 7.36 8.75 -7.98
N THR A 30 7.48 8.09 -6.84
CA THR A 30 6.61 6.98 -6.45
C THR A 30 5.52 7.43 -5.47
N LYS A 31 4.50 6.59 -5.33
CA LYS A 31 3.42 6.75 -4.34
C LYS A 31 3.92 7.12 -2.94
N TRP A 32 4.91 6.39 -2.43
CA TRP A 32 5.45 6.60 -1.09
C TRP A 32 6.24 7.90 -0.96
N TRP A 33 6.91 8.34 -2.02
CA TRP A 33 7.57 9.64 -2.07
C TRP A 33 6.57 10.79 -1.93
N PHE A 34 5.43 10.71 -2.63
CA PHE A 34 4.33 11.67 -2.49
C PHE A 34 3.72 11.62 -1.09
N GLY A 35 3.41 10.41 -0.60
CA GLY A 35 2.85 10.20 0.73
C GLY A 35 3.71 10.83 1.83
N LYS A 36 5.04 10.66 1.76
CA LYS A 36 5.95 11.27 2.73
C LYS A 36 5.95 12.79 2.70
N ARG A 37 5.88 13.41 1.50
CA ARG A 37 6.06 14.86 1.32
C ARG A 37 4.76 15.67 1.43
N PHE A 38 3.64 15.12 1.01
CA PHE A 38 2.40 15.88 0.84
C PHE A 38 1.25 15.40 1.73
N LEU A 39 1.33 14.20 2.29
CA LEU A 39 0.35 13.67 3.24
C LEU A 39 0.85 13.77 4.68
N HIS A 40 1.44 14.92 5.06
CA HIS A 40 1.85 15.16 6.45
C HIS A 40 0.64 15.02 7.39
N PRO A 41 0.75 14.37 8.56
CA PRO A 41 -0.40 14.08 9.44
C PRO A 41 -1.24 15.31 9.80
N ASP A 42 -0.62 16.48 9.93
CA ASP A 42 -1.32 17.73 10.26
C ASP A 42 -2.06 18.33 9.06
N LEU A 43 -1.64 18.03 7.81
CA LEU A 43 -2.31 18.48 6.59
C LEU A 43 -3.55 17.61 6.27
N VAL A 44 -3.52 16.35 6.69
CA VAL A 44 -4.61 15.38 6.47
C VAL A 44 -5.43 15.13 7.73
N ALA A 45 -5.29 15.98 8.75
CA ALA A 45 -5.91 15.78 10.06
C ALA A 45 -7.45 15.79 10.05
N ASP A 46 -8.06 16.42 9.03
CA ASP A 46 -9.51 16.48 8.85
C ASP A 46 -10.10 15.18 8.25
N TYR A 47 -9.25 14.26 7.80
CA TYR A 47 -9.68 12.99 7.21
C TYR A 47 -9.61 11.86 8.25
N ASP A 48 -10.68 11.08 8.36
CA ASP A 48 -10.72 9.89 9.23
C ASP A 48 -9.85 8.75 8.70
N TYR A 49 -9.81 8.62 7.37
CA TYR A 49 -9.15 7.53 6.67
C TYR A 49 -8.38 8.04 5.46
N ILE A 50 -7.24 7.40 5.19
CA ILE A 50 -6.32 7.76 4.12
C ILE A 50 -6.10 6.53 3.24
N PHE A 51 -6.48 6.65 1.97
CA PHE A 51 -6.29 5.63 0.95
C PHE A 51 -4.98 5.94 0.24
N LEU A 52 -4.03 5.01 0.27
CA LEU A 52 -2.74 5.18 -0.39
C LEU A 52 -2.51 4.03 -1.37
N TRP A 53 -3.13 4.12 -2.54
CA TRP A 53 -3.22 3.03 -3.51
C TRP A 53 -2.28 3.21 -4.69
N ASP A 54 -1.83 2.11 -5.26
CA ASP A 54 -1.11 2.08 -6.53
C ASP A 54 -2.04 2.52 -7.68
N GLU A 55 -1.43 2.98 -8.77
CA GLU A 55 -2.11 3.57 -9.92
C GLU A 55 -2.81 2.56 -10.84
N ASP A 56 -2.47 1.28 -10.73
CA ASP A 56 -2.97 0.20 -11.59
C ASP A 56 -4.07 -0.65 -10.94
N ILE A 57 -4.83 0.00 -10.05
CA ILE A 57 -5.93 -0.58 -9.28
C ILE A 57 -7.27 -0.25 -9.95
N GLU A 58 -7.98 -1.29 -10.37
CA GLU A 58 -9.34 -1.18 -10.88
C GLU A 58 -10.36 -1.32 -9.74
N VAL A 59 -11.37 -0.44 -9.76
CA VAL A 59 -12.32 -0.25 -8.65
C VAL A 59 -13.76 -0.60 -9.02
N ASP A 60 -14.01 -1.29 -10.13
CA ASP A 60 -15.36 -1.63 -10.59
C ASP A 60 -16.18 -2.44 -9.56
N GLY A 61 -15.48 -3.25 -8.75
CA GLY A 61 -16.07 -4.08 -7.69
C GLY A 61 -16.05 -3.45 -6.30
N PHE A 62 -15.72 -2.16 -6.19
CA PHE A 62 -15.42 -1.51 -4.92
C PHE A 62 -16.37 -0.34 -4.62
N ASP A 63 -17.06 -0.39 -3.48
CA ASP A 63 -17.84 0.73 -2.94
C ASP A 63 -17.13 1.32 -1.72
N PRO A 64 -16.57 2.55 -1.81
CA PRO A 64 -15.82 3.17 -0.71
C PRO A 64 -16.68 3.41 0.54
N MET A 65 -17.99 3.64 0.38
CA MET A 65 -18.89 3.91 1.50
C MET A 65 -19.24 2.63 2.25
N ARG A 66 -19.45 1.52 1.54
CA ARG A 66 -19.63 0.19 2.17
C ARG A 66 -18.35 -0.26 2.85
N TYR A 67 -17.21 -0.11 2.17
CA TYR A 67 -15.90 -0.42 2.71
C TYR A 67 -15.66 0.31 4.04
N LEU A 68 -15.79 1.64 4.06
CA LEU A 68 -15.57 2.43 5.27
C LEU A 68 -16.58 2.14 6.38
N ARG A 69 -17.80 1.70 6.05
CA ARG A 69 -18.77 1.25 7.06
C ARG A 69 -18.28 -0.02 7.75
N ILE A 70 -17.70 -0.96 7.00
CA ILE A 70 -17.14 -2.19 7.53
C ILE A 70 -15.89 -1.88 8.36
N VAL A 71 -14.96 -1.09 7.83
CA VAL A 71 -13.74 -0.65 8.55
C VAL A 71 -14.09 -0.07 9.92
N ARG A 72 -15.06 0.85 9.98
CA ARG A 72 -15.54 1.44 11.25
C ARG A 72 -16.18 0.41 12.17
N LYS A 73 -17.08 -0.43 11.65
CA LYS A 73 -17.77 -1.48 12.44
C LYS A 73 -16.78 -2.47 13.05
N GLU A 74 -15.73 -2.79 12.33
CA GLU A 74 -14.75 -3.83 12.65
C GLU A 74 -13.54 -3.30 13.42
N GLY A 75 -13.47 -1.98 13.68
CA GLY A 75 -12.37 -1.35 14.39
C GLY A 75 -11.03 -1.46 13.66
N LEU A 76 -11.04 -1.50 12.33
CA LEU A 76 -9.81 -1.65 11.55
C LEU A 76 -9.05 -0.31 11.48
N GLU A 77 -7.84 -0.32 12.00
CA GLU A 77 -6.91 0.82 11.98
C GLU A 77 -6.06 0.83 10.70
N ILE A 78 -5.74 -0.36 10.18
CA ILE A 78 -5.05 -0.53 8.90
C ILE A 78 -5.79 -1.61 8.14
N SER A 79 -6.22 -1.32 6.93
CA SER A 79 -7.02 -2.25 6.15
C SER A 79 -6.70 -2.18 4.68
N GLN A 80 -7.20 -3.13 3.91
CA GLN A 80 -7.25 -3.03 2.47
C GLN A 80 -8.49 -3.76 1.94
N PRO A 81 -9.00 -3.43 0.75
CA PRO A 81 -9.94 -4.29 0.05
C PRO A 81 -9.30 -5.64 -0.29
N ALA A 82 -10.13 -6.67 -0.46
CA ALA A 82 -9.67 -7.93 -1.00
C ALA A 82 -9.27 -7.80 -2.47
N LEU A 83 -8.39 -8.68 -2.92
CA LEU A 83 -7.99 -8.77 -4.31
C LEU A 83 -8.85 -9.80 -5.04
N ASP A 84 -9.45 -9.37 -6.14
CA ASP A 84 -10.09 -10.26 -7.10
C ASP A 84 -9.09 -11.34 -7.55
N HIS A 85 -9.56 -12.57 -7.77
CA HIS A 85 -8.72 -13.70 -8.17
C HIS A 85 -7.99 -13.51 -9.50
N ARG A 86 -8.41 -12.54 -10.33
CA ARG A 86 -7.73 -12.12 -11.56
C ARG A 86 -6.52 -11.21 -11.31
N SER A 87 -6.33 -10.73 -10.08
CA SER A 87 -5.23 -9.82 -9.73
C SER A 87 -3.87 -10.50 -9.73
N GLN A 88 -2.80 -9.71 -9.83
CA GLN A 88 -1.48 -10.15 -9.39
C GLN A 88 -1.45 -10.26 -7.86
N ILE A 89 -1.51 -11.49 -7.35
CA ILE A 89 -1.56 -11.79 -5.91
C ILE A 89 -0.22 -12.38 -5.47
N HIS A 90 0.52 -11.64 -4.64
CA HIS A 90 1.78 -12.11 -4.04
C HIS A 90 1.56 -12.85 -2.72
N HIS A 91 0.62 -12.36 -1.91
CA HIS A 91 0.31 -12.89 -0.59
C HIS A 91 -1.12 -13.39 -0.53
N ARG A 92 -1.32 -14.68 -0.24
CA ARG A 92 -2.67 -15.29 -0.24
C ARG A 92 -3.64 -14.69 0.77
N LEU A 93 -3.14 -14.00 1.81
CA LEU A 93 -3.99 -13.27 2.74
C LEU A 93 -4.80 -12.18 2.04
N THR A 94 -4.25 -11.50 1.04
CA THR A 94 -4.93 -10.39 0.36
C THR A 94 -5.97 -10.85 -0.65
N ALA A 95 -5.95 -12.13 -1.05
CA ALA A 95 -6.94 -12.68 -1.96
C ALA A 95 -8.34 -12.70 -1.35
N ARG A 96 -9.34 -12.41 -2.19
CA ARG A 96 -10.75 -12.58 -1.82
C ARG A 96 -11.07 -14.02 -1.42
N ALA A 97 -11.83 -14.20 -0.35
CA ALA A 97 -12.23 -15.50 0.14
C ALA A 97 -13.27 -16.12 -0.80
N ARG A 98 -13.00 -17.35 -1.27
CA ARG A 98 -13.92 -18.06 -2.19
C ARG A 98 -15.30 -18.34 -1.61
N ARG A 99 -15.39 -18.50 -0.30
CA ARG A 99 -16.66 -18.75 0.41
C ARG A 99 -17.38 -17.46 0.79
N GLY A 100 -16.85 -16.31 0.37
CA GLY A 100 -17.26 -15.00 0.84
C GLY A 100 -16.90 -14.76 2.30
N GLY A 101 -17.15 -13.54 2.74
CA GLY A 101 -16.88 -13.04 4.07
C GLY A 101 -17.07 -11.52 4.09
N THR A 102 -17.14 -10.94 5.28
CA THR A 102 -17.10 -9.48 5.42
C THR A 102 -15.67 -9.00 5.62
N VAL A 103 -14.92 -9.65 6.51
CA VAL A 103 -13.51 -9.36 6.79
C VAL A 103 -12.77 -10.67 7.05
N HIS A 104 -11.50 -10.74 6.64
CA HIS A 104 -10.57 -11.74 7.14
C HIS A 104 -9.24 -11.08 7.52
N ARG A 105 -8.66 -11.60 8.60
CA ARG A 105 -7.41 -11.08 9.20
C ARG A 105 -6.30 -12.12 9.21
N ARG A 106 -6.59 -13.33 8.69
CA ARG A 106 -5.71 -14.48 8.74
C ARG A 106 -5.84 -15.36 7.51
N PHE A 107 -4.74 -16.00 7.14
CA PHE A 107 -4.68 -17.04 6.13
C PHE A 107 -3.94 -18.27 6.66
N TYR A 108 -4.29 -19.45 6.14
CA TYR A 108 -3.67 -20.72 6.51
C TYR A 108 -2.95 -21.36 5.32
N LYS A 109 -1.71 -21.78 5.54
CA LYS A 109 -0.88 -22.46 4.54
C LYS A 109 -0.02 -23.51 5.22
N THR A 110 -0.36 -24.78 5.01
CA THR A 110 0.31 -25.91 5.65
C THR A 110 1.42 -26.53 4.80
N ALA A 111 1.54 -26.17 3.51
CA ALA A 111 2.50 -26.74 2.57
C ALA A 111 3.28 -25.69 1.77
N GLY A 112 4.48 -26.04 1.31
CA GLY A 112 5.40 -25.16 0.57
C GLY A 112 6.19 -24.17 1.45
N GLY A 113 6.92 -23.25 0.83
CA GLY A 113 7.62 -22.15 1.53
C GLY A 113 6.66 -21.07 2.04
N GLY A 114 7.01 -20.38 3.13
CA GLY A 114 6.16 -19.35 3.75
C GLY A 114 4.87 -19.91 4.34
N ARG A 115 4.98 -20.86 5.28
CA ARG A 115 3.83 -21.49 5.94
C ARG A 115 3.14 -20.53 6.91
N CYS A 116 1.82 -20.67 7.01
CA CYS A 116 0.98 -19.98 7.98
C CYS A 116 0.19 -21.02 8.75
N TYR A 117 0.72 -21.42 9.89
CA TYR A 117 0.12 -22.40 10.78
C TYR A 117 -0.86 -21.72 11.76
N GLY A 118 -1.58 -22.53 12.53
CA GLY A 118 -2.50 -22.03 13.55
C GLY A 118 -1.84 -21.10 14.58
N ASN A 119 -0.59 -21.38 14.93
CA ASN A 119 0.20 -20.60 15.88
C ASN A 119 0.98 -19.45 15.24
N SER A 120 0.85 -19.19 13.93
CA SER A 120 1.51 -18.04 13.31
C SER A 120 0.81 -16.73 13.74
N THR A 121 1.52 -15.85 14.41
CA THR A 121 1.02 -14.57 14.97
C THR A 121 1.53 -13.33 14.20
N GLY A 122 2.40 -13.54 13.22
CA GLY A 122 3.04 -12.47 12.47
C GLY A 122 2.60 -12.32 11.02
N PRO A 123 2.97 -11.19 10.39
CA PRO A 123 2.85 -11.00 8.95
C PRO A 123 3.70 -12.04 8.19
N PRO A 124 3.26 -12.49 7.00
CA PRO A 124 2.05 -12.09 6.31
C PRO A 124 0.83 -12.98 6.66
N CYS A 125 0.90 -13.75 7.76
CA CYS A 125 -0.11 -14.76 8.09
C CYS A 125 -1.33 -14.21 8.83
N THR A 126 -1.14 -13.18 9.65
CA THR A 126 -2.21 -12.52 10.41
C THR A 126 -1.92 -11.03 10.58
N GLY A 127 -2.97 -10.22 10.69
CA GLY A 127 -2.85 -8.79 11.02
C GLY A 127 -1.95 -8.03 10.05
N TRP A 128 -2.11 -8.29 8.74
CA TRP A 128 -1.24 -7.76 7.70
C TRP A 128 -2.05 -7.33 6.47
N VAL A 129 -1.58 -6.28 5.82
CA VAL A 129 -2.05 -5.80 4.51
C VAL A 129 -0.82 -5.56 3.64
N GLU A 130 -0.99 -5.69 2.33
CA GLU A 130 0.06 -5.44 1.35
C GLU A 130 0.13 -3.94 1.03
N MET A 131 1.35 -3.47 0.76
CA MET A 131 1.63 -2.05 0.55
C MET A 131 0.94 -1.40 -0.66
N MET A 132 0.38 -2.17 -1.59
CA MET A 132 -0.19 -1.68 -2.84
C MET A 132 -1.56 -1.00 -2.68
N VAL A 133 -2.43 -1.48 -1.80
CA VAL A 133 -3.78 -0.91 -1.57
C VAL A 133 -4.15 -0.67 -0.09
N PRO A 134 -3.23 -0.17 0.77
CA PRO A 134 -3.53 0.09 2.16
C PRO A 134 -4.47 1.28 2.33
N VAL A 135 -5.27 1.19 3.39
CA VAL A 135 -6.10 2.24 3.96
C VAL A 135 -5.76 2.35 5.43
N PHE A 136 -5.43 3.56 5.87
CA PHE A 136 -5.04 3.84 7.24
C PHE A 136 -6.12 4.67 7.92
N SER A 137 -6.38 4.39 9.19
CA SER A 137 -7.01 5.38 10.08
C SER A 137 -6.09 6.59 10.23
N ARG A 138 -6.66 7.71 10.69
CA ARG A 138 -5.89 8.92 11.03
C ARG A 138 -4.75 8.64 12.02
N ALA A 139 -5.03 7.82 13.05
CA ALA A 139 -4.05 7.47 14.07
C ALA A 139 -2.93 6.60 13.49
N ALA A 140 -3.29 5.56 12.74
CA ALA A 140 -2.34 4.66 12.12
C ALA A 140 -1.48 5.37 11.08
N TRP A 141 -2.05 6.28 10.28
CA TRP A 141 -1.30 7.08 9.32
C TRP A 141 -0.26 7.97 9.99
N ARG A 142 -0.60 8.61 11.11
CA ARG A 142 0.38 9.45 11.84
C ARG A 142 1.62 8.65 12.26
N CYS A 143 1.44 7.40 12.67
CA CYS A 143 2.55 6.49 12.95
C CYS A 143 3.28 6.05 11.66
N ALA A 144 2.53 5.56 10.66
CA ALA A 144 3.10 5.05 9.41
C ALA A 144 3.90 6.13 8.68
N TRP A 145 3.42 7.37 8.66
CA TRP A 145 4.09 8.51 8.07
C TRP A 145 5.46 8.79 8.71
N ARG A 146 5.60 8.58 10.03
CA ARG A 146 6.90 8.69 10.72
C ARG A 146 7.83 7.52 10.40
N MET A 147 7.26 6.34 10.15
CA MET A 147 8.02 5.15 9.74
C MET A 147 8.58 5.26 8.32
N ILE A 148 7.87 5.94 7.41
CA ILE A 148 8.35 6.21 6.05
C ILE A 148 9.58 7.12 6.11
N GLN A 149 10.71 6.65 5.59
CA GLN A 149 11.98 7.37 5.56
C GLN A 149 12.00 8.38 4.40
N ASN A 150 12.67 9.52 4.57
CA ASN A 150 12.70 10.60 3.55
C ASN A 150 13.37 10.20 2.23
N ASP A 151 14.29 9.24 2.31
CA ASP A 151 15.04 8.65 1.20
C ASP A 151 14.40 7.36 0.66
N LEU A 152 13.22 6.98 1.18
CA LEU A 152 12.47 5.82 0.71
C LEU A 152 11.79 6.13 -0.62
N VAL A 153 12.04 5.29 -1.63
CA VAL A 153 11.44 5.43 -2.95
C VAL A 153 10.42 4.32 -3.15
N PHE A 154 10.82 3.05 -3.02
CA PHE A 154 9.92 1.94 -3.33
C PHE A 154 9.11 1.47 -2.11
N ALA A 155 9.66 1.64 -0.91
CA ALA A 155 9.07 1.17 0.36
C ALA A 155 8.82 -0.35 0.45
N TRP A 156 9.47 -1.14 -0.39
CA TRP A 156 9.28 -2.59 -0.39
C TRP A 156 9.65 -3.20 0.97
N GLY A 157 8.74 -4.00 1.54
CA GLY A 157 8.86 -4.61 2.86
C GLY A 157 8.43 -3.74 4.04
N LEU A 158 8.06 -2.46 3.82
CA LEU A 158 7.48 -1.61 4.86
C LEU A 158 6.17 -2.17 5.41
N ASP A 159 5.38 -2.84 4.57
CA ASP A 159 4.13 -3.53 4.91
C ASP A 159 4.29 -4.57 6.04
N PHE A 160 5.45 -5.19 6.20
CA PHE A 160 5.74 -6.06 7.34
C PHE A 160 5.84 -5.32 8.68
N LYS A 161 6.00 -3.99 8.66
CA LYS A 161 6.07 -3.14 9.86
C LYS A 161 4.85 -2.24 10.04
N LEU A 162 4.02 -2.06 9.01
CA LEU A 162 2.80 -1.22 9.12
C LEU A 162 1.90 -1.63 10.29
N GLY A 163 1.78 -2.94 10.57
CA GLY A 163 0.97 -3.43 11.69
C GLY A 163 1.36 -2.87 13.07
N TYR A 164 2.59 -2.38 13.27
CA TYR A 164 3.00 -1.68 14.50
C TYR A 164 2.31 -0.33 14.70
N CYS A 165 1.71 0.23 13.65
CA CYS A 165 0.96 1.47 13.71
C CYS A 165 -0.53 1.28 13.99
N ALA A 166 -1.02 0.05 14.07
CA ALA A 166 -2.37 -0.20 14.55
C ALA A 166 -2.39 -0.03 16.07
N GLN A 167 -3.35 0.73 16.58
CA GLN A 167 -3.60 0.77 18.02
C GLN A 167 -4.16 -0.58 18.47
N GLY A 168 -3.65 -1.13 19.58
CA GLY A 168 -4.08 -2.44 20.10
C GLY A 168 -3.44 -3.64 19.39
N ASP A 169 -4.15 -4.77 19.37
CA ASP A 169 -3.65 -6.00 18.73
C ASP A 169 -3.85 -5.92 17.20
N ARG A 170 -2.74 -5.93 16.45
CA ARG A 170 -2.78 -5.94 14.98
C ARG A 170 -3.55 -7.12 14.41
N SER A 171 -3.61 -8.26 15.10
CA SER A 171 -4.37 -9.43 14.64
C SER A 171 -5.88 -9.18 14.63
N SER A 172 -6.34 -8.17 15.38
CA SER A 172 -7.73 -7.73 15.46
C SER A 172 -7.99 -6.46 14.65
N ASN A 173 -7.04 -5.52 14.64
CA ASN A 173 -7.26 -4.18 14.07
C ASN A 173 -6.61 -3.99 12.70
N VAL A 174 -5.95 -5.01 12.15
CA VAL A 174 -5.42 -5.04 10.79
C VAL A 174 -6.06 -6.15 9.99
N GLY A 175 -6.60 -5.85 8.80
CA GLY A 175 -7.33 -6.85 8.04
C GLY A 175 -7.77 -6.48 6.64
N ILE A 176 -8.27 -7.49 5.95
CA ILE A 176 -8.81 -7.40 4.59
C ILE A 176 -10.32 -7.31 4.67
N VAL A 177 -10.91 -6.28 4.07
CA VAL A 177 -12.37 -6.21 3.88
C VAL A 177 -12.70 -7.08 2.67
N ASP A 178 -13.28 -8.25 2.90
CA ASP A 178 -13.45 -9.28 1.87
C ASP A 178 -14.65 -9.05 0.95
N SER A 179 -15.70 -8.42 1.49
CA SER A 179 -16.92 -8.11 0.74
C SER A 179 -16.74 -7.00 -0.28
N GLU A 180 -15.68 -6.20 -0.17
CA GLU A 180 -15.35 -5.09 -1.05
C GLU A 180 -13.98 -5.36 -1.66
N TYR A 181 -13.90 -5.42 -2.99
CA TYR A 181 -12.71 -5.92 -3.66
C TYR A 181 -12.30 -5.09 -4.86
N VAL A 182 -11.01 -5.12 -5.14
CA VAL A 182 -10.37 -4.42 -6.25
C VAL A 182 -9.62 -5.42 -7.13
N LEU A 183 -9.28 -5.00 -8.34
CA LEU A 183 -8.44 -5.77 -9.26
C LEU A 183 -7.10 -5.06 -9.43
N HIS A 184 -6.01 -5.71 -9.02
CA HIS A 184 -4.65 -5.19 -9.17
C HIS A 184 -4.01 -5.77 -10.43
N ARG A 185 -3.73 -4.91 -11.42
CA ARG A 185 -3.24 -5.35 -12.73
C ARG A 185 -1.78 -5.83 -12.69
N GLY A 186 -0.96 -5.29 -11.80
CA GLY A 186 0.46 -5.63 -11.72
C GLY A 186 1.28 -5.03 -12.87
N ILE A 187 0.91 -3.84 -13.34
CA ILE A 187 1.57 -3.17 -14.47
C ILE A 187 2.78 -2.41 -13.94
N PRO A 188 4.02 -2.75 -14.35
CA PRO A 188 5.18 -1.95 -13.99
C PRO A 188 5.11 -0.60 -14.71
N THR A 189 4.94 0.49 -13.97
CA THR A 189 4.80 1.86 -14.49
C THR A 189 6.10 2.66 -14.48
N LEU A 190 7.05 2.33 -13.61
CA LEU A 190 8.40 2.88 -13.64
C LEU A 190 9.17 2.25 -14.81
N GLY A 191 9.24 2.98 -15.92
CA GLY A 191 9.97 2.59 -17.14
C GLY A 191 9.25 2.81 -18.46
N ASP A 192 7.97 3.20 -18.46
CA ASP A 192 7.27 3.63 -19.67
C ASP A 192 6.12 4.57 -19.27
N GLY A 193 6.13 5.80 -19.80
CA GLY A 193 5.04 6.76 -19.65
C GLY A 193 3.70 6.11 -20.06
N GLY A 194 2.77 6.03 -19.12
CA GLY A 194 1.46 5.45 -19.33
C GLY A 194 0.71 6.14 -20.46
N GLY A 195 0.35 5.38 -21.50
CA GLY A 195 -0.47 5.90 -22.59
C GLY A 195 -0.62 4.95 -23.76
N LYS A 196 -1.64 4.07 -23.71
CA LYS A 196 -2.19 3.47 -24.94
C LYS A 196 -3.07 4.51 -25.63
N GLY A 197 -2.46 5.39 -26.42
CA GLY A 197 -3.12 6.28 -27.38
C GLY A 197 -2.27 6.40 -28.64
N PRO A 198 -2.86 6.54 -29.85
CA PRO A 198 -2.06 6.57 -31.07
C PRO A 198 -1.47 7.97 -31.35
N ALA A 199 -0.17 7.96 -31.70
CA ALA A 199 0.66 8.95 -32.41
C ALA A 199 1.55 9.91 -31.59
N PRO A 200 2.67 10.44 -32.15
CA PRO A 200 3.46 10.05 -33.33
C PRO A 200 4.90 9.62 -32.96
N LYS A 201 5.66 9.18 -33.97
CA LYS A 201 7.05 8.67 -33.89
C LYS A 201 8.02 9.62 -33.15
N ALA A 202 8.19 9.45 -31.85
CA ALA A 202 9.37 9.88 -31.10
C ALA A 202 9.91 8.66 -30.34
N LYS A 203 11.23 8.51 -30.30
CA LYS A 203 11.96 7.31 -29.85
C LYS A 203 11.47 6.79 -28.50
N ALA A 204 10.63 5.76 -28.54
CA ALA A 204 10.23 4.97 -27.38
C ALA A 204 11.47 4.23 -26.84
N SER A 205 11.94 4.59 -25.65
CA SER A 205 12.95 3.81 -24.94
C SER A 205 12.23 2.71 -24.15
N SER A 206 12.09 1.54 -24.76
CA SER A 206 11.60 0.33 -24.07
C SER A 206 12.46 0.09 -22.82
N ALA A 207 11.87 0.09 -21.62
CA ALA A 207 12.57 -0.38 -20.43
C ALA A 207 13.10 -1.80 -20.68
N THR A 208 14.42 -1.94 -20.69
CA THR A 208 15.10 -3.21 -20.92
C THR A 208 14.92 -4.11 -19.70
N SER A 209 15.14 -5.42 -19.85
CA SER A 209 15.20 -6.34 -18.71
C SER A 209 16.21 -5.89 -17.64
N ALA A 210 17.26 -5.15 -18.04
CA ALA A 210 18.25 -4.57 -17.16
C ALA A 210 17.68 -3.47 -16.26
N ASP A 211 16.76 -2.63 -16.78
CA ASP A 211 16.13 -1.55 -16.01
C ASP A 211 15.23 -2.11 -14.90
N ARG A 212 14.44 -3.15 -15.22
CA ARG A 212 13.63 -3.87 -14.22
C ARG A 212 14.49 -4.56 -13.16
N TYR A 213 15.63 -5.11 -13.56
CA TYR A 213 16.58 -5.68 -12.61
C TYR A 213 17.17 -4.60 -11.68
N ALA A 214 17.54 -3.44 -12.23
CA ALA A 214 18.05 -2.32 -11.44
C ALA A 214 17.02 -1.82 -10.41
N VAL A 215 15.75 -1.71 -10.80
CA VAL A 215 14.63 -1.35 -9.89
C VAL A 215 14.49 -2.36 -8.76
N ARG A 216 14.52 -3.67 -9.06
CA ARG A 216 14.45 -4.72 -8.04
C ARG A 216 15.67 -4.69 -7.10
N LEU A 217 16.87 -4.51 -7.66
CA LEU A 217 18.09 -4.40 -6.88
C LEU A 217 18.06 -3.17 -5.95
N ARG A 218 17.55 -2.04 -6.44
CA ARG A 218 17.35 -0.83 -5.64
C ARG A 218 16.35 -1.06 -4.51
N SER A 219 15.21 -1.68 -4.81
CA SER A 219 14.17 -2.03 -3.83
C SER A 219 14.73 -2.92 -2.71
N TYR A 220 15.56 -3.91 -3.06
CA TYR A 220 16.21 -4.78 -2.08
C TYR A 220 17.22 -4.02 -1.19
N LYS A 221 18.02 -3.13 -1.77
CA LYS A 221 18.95 -2.27 -1.00
C LYS A 221 18.19 -1.35 -0.04
N GLU A 222 17.09 -0.75 -0.48
CA GLU A 222 16.24 0.09 0.39
C GLU A 222 15.65 -0.71 1.55
N LEU A 223 15.17 -1.94 1.31
CA LEU A 223 14.70 -2.82 2.39
C LEU A 223 15.82 -3.14 3.40
N GLN A 224 17.04 -3.43 2.92
CA GLN A 224 18.17 -3.69 3.82
C GLN A 224 18.50 -2.49 4.70
N ILE A 225 18.51 -1.29 4.13
CA ILE A 225 18.73 -0.03 4.87
C ILE A 225 17.60 0.20 5.88
N PHE A 226 16.35 -0.01 5.46
CA PHE A 226 15.19 0.12 6.34
C PHE A 226 15.29 -0.83 7.54
N ASN A 227 15.56 -2.13 7.30
CA ASN A 227 15.70 -3.12 8.36
C ASN A 227 16.87 -2.81 9.31
N LYS A 228 18.00 -2.33 8.76
CA LYS A 228 19.13 -1.88 9.58
C LYS A 228 18.70 -0.75 10.52
N ARG A 229 18.09 0.31 9.98
CA ARG A 229 17.62 1.47 10.77
C ARG A 229 16.54 1.08 11.78
N TRP A 230 15.64 0.16 11.42
CA TRP A 230 14.64 -0.38 12.35
C TRP A 230 15.32 -1.07 13.54
N ASN A 231 16.29 -1.96 13.27
CA ASN A 231 17.01 -2.68 14.32
C ASN A 231 17.85 -1.75 15.20
N GLU A 232 18.48 -0.72 14.62
CA GLU A 232 19.19 0.32 15.36
C GLU A 232 18.23 1.09 16.29
N ALA A 233 17.08 1.55 15.77
CA ALA A 233 16.09 2.25 16.58
C ALA A 233 15.55 1.39 17.74
N VAL A 234 15.32 0.10 17.49
CA VAL A 234 14.94 -0.88 18.52
C VAL A 234 16.03 -1.05 19.58
N ALA A 235 17.30 -1.09 19.18
CA ALA A 235 18.41 -1.27 20.11
C ALA A 235 18.71 -0.01 20.94
N GLU A 236 18.47 1.17 20.38
CA GLU A 236 18.70 2.45 21.03
C GLU A 236 17.58 2.83 22.02
N ASP A 237 16.34 2.40 21.76
CA ASP A 237 15.20 2.63 22.65
C ASP A 237 15.18 1.60 23.79
N MET A 238 15.85 1.93 24.89
CA MET A 238 15.93 1.08 26.10
C MET A 238 14.56 0.77 26.74
N CYS A 239 13.52 1.54 26.42
CA CYS A 239 12.17 1.34 26.94
C CYS A 239 11.27 0.58 25.95
N TRP A 240 11.74 0.34 24.74
CA TRP A 240 10.96 -0.35 23.72
C TRP A 240 10.81 -1.84 24.05
N THR A 241 9.57 -2.31 24.03
CA THR A 241 9.24 -3.74 24.09
C THR A 241 8.47 -4.08 22.83
N ASP A 242 8.89 -5.13 22.11
CA ASP A 242 8.15 -5.57 20.93
C ASP A 242 6.75 -6.06 21.35
N PRO A 243 5.66 -5.40 20.92
CA PRO A 243 4.31 -5.88 21.19
C PRO A 243 3.99 -7.18 20.44
N TYR A 244 4.82 -7.59 19.47
CA TYR A 244 4.63 -8.76 18.62
C TYR A 244 5.90 -9.63 18.48
N PRO A 245 6.41 -10.21 19.58
CA PRO A 245 7.63 -11.01 19.61
C PRO A 245 7.51 -12.34 18.84
#